data_AF-A0A094EBT4-F1
#
_entry.id   AF-A0A094EBT4-F1
#
_cell.length_a   1.000
_cell.length_b   1.000
_cell.length_c   1.000
_cell.angle_alpha   90.00
_cell.angle_beta   90.00
_cell.angle_gamma   90.00
#
_symmetry.space_group_name_H-M   'P 1'
#
loop_
_entity.id
_entity.type
_entity.pdbx_description
1 polymer ?
#
loop_
_entity_poly.entity_id
_entity_poly.type
_entity_poly.pdbx_seq_one_letter_code
_entity_poly.pdbx_strand_id
1 'polypeptide(L)'
;MTMSLQFFPAPNPNSTGVLIAPGGGYAYVSYEKEGSLPAKWLNERGFDAWVLTYTCADGDIPAPIYPAPMEEALDAVKKIRAEGRVSKLGIWGWSAGGHLAAITATTPEVELDFAVLSYPVISMEDPTTHPGSRQNLLGDKASLELVQDMSAQNRVSKTTPPTFIFHTANDGAVPVQNSLLFATAMARYQRSFELFVLPNGPHGIGMAIDDPELTWTAELDRWLQRFIAA
;
A
#
# COMPACT_ATOMS: atom_id res chain seq x y z
N MET A 1 -15.73 8.86 -8.62
CA MET A 1 -14.61 9.86 -8.54
C MET A 1 -13.62 9.62 -9.70
N THR A 2 -13.06 10.65 -10.35
CA THR A 2 -12.11 10.48 -11.47
C THR A 2 -10.69 10.25 -10.96
N MET A 3 -9.94 9.34 -11.59
CA MET A 3 -8.54 9.10 -11.27
C MET A 3 -7.72 10.40 -11.31
N SER A 4 -6.90 10.63 -10.28
CA SER A 4 -5.94 11.73 -10.25
C SER A 4 -4.65 11.34 -9.53
N LEU A 5 -3.55 11.97 -9.93
CA LEU A 5 -2.23 11.78 -9.33
C LEU A 5 -1.70 13.15 -8.91
N GLN A 6 -1.72 13.43 -7.62
CA GLN A 6 -1.30 14.72 -7.09
C GLN A 6 0.14 14.66 -6.59
N PHE A 7 0.96 15.58 -7.07
CA PHE A 7 2.37 15.67 -6.71
C PHE A 7 2.62 16.57 -5.49
N PHE A 8 3.45 16.08 -4.57
CA PHE A 8 3.89 16.72 -3.33
C PHE A 8 5.43 16.76 -3.30
N PRO A 9 6.05 17.88 -3.71
CA PRO A 9 7.51 17.98 -3.78
C PRO A 9 8.15 18.14 -2.40
N ALA A 10 9.23 17.40 -2.14
CA ALA A 10 10.08 17.67 -0.99
C ALA A 10 10.80 19.02 -1.16
N PRO A 11 10.92 19.84 -0.09
CA PRO A 11 11.72 21.07 -0.15
C PRO A 11 13.20 20.82 -0.45
N ASN A 12 13.74 19.69 0.03
CA ASN A 12 15.13 19.26 -0.18
C ASN A 12 15.14 17.81 -0.67
N PRO A 13 14.90 17.54 -1.96
CA PRO A 13 14.70 16.19 -2.47
C PRO A 13 16.00 15.36 -2.47
N ASN A 14 15.90 14.10 -2.04
CA ASN A 14 17.00 13.12 -1.98
C ASN A 14 17.00 12.14 -3.18
N SER A 15 16.34 12.53 -4.27
CA SER A 15 16.09 11.71 -5.47
C SER A 15 15.30 10.40 -5.24
N THR A 16 14.64 10.27 -4.09
CA THR A 16 13.71 9.15 -3.83
C THR A 16 12.26 9.63 -3.84
N GLY A 17 11.40 8.87 -4.53
CA GLY A 17 9.98 9.10 -4.64
C GLY A 17 9.14 8.02 -3.96
N VAL A 18 7.91 8.37 -3.57
CA VAL A 18 6.91 7.43 -3.09
C VAL A 18 5.56 7.67 -3.74
N LEU A 19 5.01 6.65 -4.39
CA LEU A 19 3.60 6.61 -4.76
C LEU A 19 2.77 6.19 -3.53
N ILE A 20 1.80 7.00 -3.14
CA ILE A 20 0.89 6.75 -2.01
C ILE A 20 -0.45 6.27 -2.56
N ALA A 21 -0.90 5.11 -2.07
CA ALA A 21 -2.21 4.52 -2.30
C ALA A 21 -3.03 4.51 -0.98
N PRO A 22 -3.85 5.54 -0.72
CA PRO A 22 -4.66 5.63 0.50
C PRO A 22 -5.64 4.46 0.62
N GLY A 23 -6.15 4.18 1.82
CA GLY A 23 -7.20 3.20 2.03
C GLY A 23 -8.60 3.71 1.70
N GLY A 24 -9.62 3.04 2.26
CA GLY A 24 -11.05 3.35 2.05
C GLY A 24 -11.86 2.18 1.49
N GLY A 25 -11.37 0.95 1.64
CA GLY A 25 -12.15 -0.26 1.34
C GLY A 25 -12.49 -0.44 -0.15
N TYR A 26 -11.79 0.23 -1.06
CA TYR A 26 -12.19 0.39 -2.46
C TYR A 26 -13.56 1.08 -2.66
N ALA A 27 -14.13 1.70 -1.63
CA ALA A 27 -15.38 2.46 -1.70
C ALA A 27 -15.15 3.98 -1.81
N TYR A 28 -14.02 4.44 -1.30
CA TYR A 28 -13.54 5.82 -1.40
C TYR A 28 -12.02 5.84 -1.20
N VAL A 29 -11.41 7.02 -1.35
CA VAL A 29 -10.00 7.26 -1.06
C VAL A 29 -9.88 8.11 0.22
N SER A 30 -9.22 7.58 1.24
CA SER A 30 -8.95 8.27 2.52
C SER A 30 -7.85 9.34 2.37
N TYR A 31 -8.12 10.33 1.52
CA TYR A 31 -7.10 11.23 0.96
C TYR A 31 -6.33 12.03 2.03
N GLU A 32 -7.01 12.66 2.98
CA GLU A 32 -6.32 13.49 3.97
C GLU A 32 -5.47 12.63 4.91
N LYS A 33 -6.09 11.61 5.50
CA LYS A 33 -5.48 10.80 6.56
C LYS A 33 -4.34 9.90 6.07
N GLU A 34 -4.51 9.32 4.89
CA GLU A 34 -3.63 8.27 4.35
C GLU A 34 -3.01 8.69 3.01
N GLY A 35 -3.21 9.94 2.59
CA GLY A 35 -2.62 10.52 1.38
C GLY A 35 -1.75 11.75 1.69
N SER A 36 -2.38 12.89 1.98
CA SER A 36 -1.66 14.16 2.13
C SER A 36 -0.84 14.24 3.42
N LEU A 37 -1.30 13.66 4.54
CA LEU A 37 -0.51 13.57 5.77
C LEU A 37 0.79 12.75 5.61
N PRO A 38 0.77 11.51 5.11
CA PRO A 38 2.01 10.78 4.84
C PRO A 38 2.89 11.45 3.79
N ALA A 39 2.31 12.09 2.75
CA ALA A 39 3.07 12.86 1.78
C ALA A 39 3.88 13.99 2.43
N LYS A 40 3.25 14.75 3.34
CA LYS A 40 3.94 15.80 4.11
C LYS A 40 5.06 15.22 4.98
N TRP A 41 4.80 14.12 5.69
CA TRP A 41 5.78 13.45 6.54
C TRP A 41 7.01 12.96 5.76
N LEU A 42 6.80 12.47 4.53
CA LEU A 42 7.85 12.09 3.58
C LEU A 42 8.63 13.29 3.07
N ASN A 43 7.95 14.38 2.70
CA ASN A 43 8.59 15.60 2.21
C ASN A 43 9.55 16.21 3.24
N GLU A 44 9.19 16.18 4.53
CA GLU A 44 10.06 16.60 5.63
C GLU A 44 11.36 15.78 5.74
N ARG A 45 11.40 14.60 5.10
CA ARG A 45 12.55 13.68 5.05
C ARG A 45 13.24 13.65 3.68
N GLY A 46 12.86 14.54 2.77
CA GLY A 46 13.46 14.67 1.45
C GLY A 46 12.89 13.73 0.39
N PHE A 47 11.81 13.00 0.68
CA PHE A 47 11.16 12.13 -0.30
C PHE A 47 10.10 12.92 -1.06
N ASP A 48 10.18 12.90 -2.39
CA ASP A 48 9.08 13.36 -3.23
C ASP A 48 7.90 12.36 -3.12
N ALA A 49 6.66 12.85 -3.14
CA ALA A 49 5.49 11.99 -2.97
C ALA A 49 4.41 12.27 -4.03
N TRP A 50 3.69 11.23 -4.43
CA TRP A 50 2.53 11.33 -5.31
C TRP A 50 1.37 10.60 -4.67
N VAL A 51 0.25 11.29 -4.44
CA VAL A 51 -0.96 10.67 -3.89
C VAL A 51 -1.88 10.27 -5.03
N LEU A 52 -2.16 8.97 -5.13
CA LEU A 52 -3.08 8.41 -6.11
C LEU A 52 -4.50 8.41 -5.56
N THR A 53 -5.39 9.15 -6.23
CA THR A 53 -6.83 8.95 -6.12
C THR A 53 -7.24 7.99 -7.23
N TYR A 54 -7.55 6.75 -6.88
CA TYR A 54 -7.90 5.68 -7.83
C TYR A 54 -9.41 5.41 -7.83
N THR A 55 -9.89 4.71 -8.87
CA THR A 55 -11.29 4.32 -9.05
C THR A 55 -11.78 3.52 -7.84
N CYS A 56 -12.97 3.85 -7.33
CA CYS A 56 -13.62 3.19 -6.21
C CYS A 56 -15.06 2.84 -6.57
N ALA A 57 -15.59 1.78 -5.96
CA ALA A 57 -16.99 1.41 -6.02
C ALA A 57 -17.80 2.39 -5.15
N ASP A 58 -18.35 3.43 -5.77
CA ASP A 58 -19.13 4.47 -5.12
C ASP A 58 -20.58 4.50 -5.64
N GLY A 59 -21.35 5.54 -5.29
CA GLY A 59 -22.73 5.66 -5.75
C GLY A 59 -22.87 5.79 -7.28
N ASP A 60 -21.82 6.24 -7.97
CA ASP A 60 -21.81 6.46 -9.43
C ASP A 60 -21.14 5.29 -10.16
N ILE A 61 -20.19 4.60 -9.52
CA ILE A 61 -19.43 3.48 -10.08
C ILE A 61 -19.78 2.20 -9.31
N PRO A 62 -20.56 1.28 -9.89
CA PRO A 62 -20.93 0.04 -9.20
C PRO A 62 -19.75 -0.94 -9.13
N ALA A 63 -19.72 -1.74 -8.07
CA ALA A 63 -18.85 -2.92 -7.99
C ALA A 63 -19.27 -4.01 -9.00
N PRO A 64 -18.35 -4.87 -9.47
CA PRO A 64 -16.92 -4.87 -9.19
C PRO A 64 -16.13 -3.85 -10.02
N ILE A 65 -15.09 -3.26 -9.44
CA ILE A 65 -14.24 -2.26 -10.12
C ILE A 65 -12.94 -2.83 -10.71
N TYR A 66 -12.66 -4.13 -10.52
CA TYR A 66 -11.53 -4.78 -11.18
C TYR A 66 -11.67 -4.70 -12.72
N PRO A 67 -10.60 -4.38 -13.48
CA PRO A 67 -9.21 -4.18 -13.06
C PRO A 67 -8.79 -2.72 -12.83
N ALA A 68 -9.71 -1.75 -12.86
CA ALA A 68 -9.38 -0.33 -13.02
C ALA A 68 -8.36 0.21 -12.00
N PRO A 69 -8.46 -0.01 -10.67
CA PRO A 69 -7.49 0.53 -9.72
C PRO A 69 -6.07 0.00 -9.94
N MET A 70 -5.94 -1.25 -10.40
CA MET A 70 -4.65 -1.88 -10.66
C MET A 70 -3.99 -1.21 -11.86
N GLU A 71 -4.73 -1.06 -12.96
CA GLU A 71 -4.23 -0.38 -14.17
C GLU A 71 -3.80 1.07 -13.87
N GLU A 72 -4.59 1.78 -13.07
CA GLU A 72 -4.30 3.16 -12.66
C GLU A 72 -3.03 3.27 -11.81
N ALA A 73 -2.78 2.32 -10.90
CA ALA A 73 -1.55 2.28 -10.11
C ALA A 73 -0.32 1.98 -10.98
N LEU A 74 -0.43 1.03 -11.92
CA LEU A 74 0.65 0.74 -12.87
C LEU A 74 0.96 1.96 -13.75
N ASP A 75 -0.07 2.64 -14.24
CA ASP A 75 0.09 3.85 -15.05
C ASP A 75 0.63 5.03 -14.26
N ALA A 76 0.28 5.15 -12.97
CA ALA A 76 0.88 6.14 -12.08
C ALA A 76 2.39 5.89 -11.94
N VAL A 77 2.83 4.64 -11.73
CA VAL A 77 4.26 4.32 -11.66
C VAL A 77 4.97 4.68 -12.97
N LYS A 78 4.41 4.32 -14.13
CA LYS A 78 4.97 4.67 -15.44
C LYS A 78 5.10 6.18 -15.63
N LYS A 79 4.07 6.94 -15.26
CA LYS A 79 4.07 8.41 -15.34
C LYS A 79 5.17 9.02 -14.48
N ILE A 80 5.29 8.60 -13.22
CA ILE A 80 6.32 9.10 -12.30
C ILE A 80 7.72 8.78 -12.82
N ARG A 81 7.96 7.56 -13.30
CA ARG A 81 9.26 7.18 -13.87
C ARG A 81 9.60 8.00 -15.12
N ALA A 82 8.63 8.30 -15.97
CA ALA A 82 8.82 9.10 -17.17
C ALA A 82 9.18 10.57 -16.89
N GLU A 83 8.85 11.10 -15.70
CA GLU A 83 9.27 12.44 -15.27
C GLU A 83 10.79 12.55 -15.07
N GLY A 84 11.48 11.43 -14.81
CA GLY A 84 12.93 11.41 -14.58
C GLY A 84 13.39 12.16 -13.33
N ARG A 85 12.46 12.49 -12.42
CA ARG A 85 12.72 13.30 -11.22
C ARG A 85 13.38 12.52 -10.09
N VAL A 86 13.07 11.22 -9.99
CA VAL A 86 13.54 10.33 -8.92
C VAL A 86 14.32 9.16 -9.51
N SER A 87 15.40 8.78 -8.85
CA SER A 87 16.18 7.59 -9.19
C SER A 87 15.59 6.34 -8.51
N LYS A 88 15.10 6.48 -7.28
CA LYS A 88 14.41 5.41 -6.54
C LYS A 88 12.92 5.75 -6.42
N LEU A 89 12.03 4.77 -6.61
CA LEU A 89 10.59 4.91 -6.44
C LEU A 89 10.03 3.73 -5.65
N GLY A 90 9.39 4.02 -4.53
CA GLY A 90 8.62 3.04 -3.77
C GLY A 90 7.12 3.29 -3.85
N ILE A 91 6.35 2.37 -3.27
CA ILE A 91 4.91 2.52 -3.07
C ILE A 91 4.55 2.36 -1.59
N TRP A 92 3.62 3.16 -1.10
CA TRP A 92 3.08 3.06 0.26
C TRP A 92 1.56 2.96 0.20
N GLY A 93 0.99 1.89 0.76
CA GLY A 93 -0.45 1.70 0.82
C GLY A 93 -1.00 1.40 2.21
N TRP A 94 -2.28 1.73 2.42
CA TRP A 94 -3.03 1.52 3.65
C TRP A 94 -4.29 0.68 3.41
N SER A 95 -4.59 -0.33 4.24
CA SER A 95 -5.84 -1.11 4.14
C SER A 95 -6.08 -1.63 2.70
N ALA A 96 -7.18 -1.23 2.03
CA ALA A 96 -7.44 -1.52 0.62
C ALA A 96 -6.39 -0.91 -0.35
N GLY A 97 -5.88 0.28 -0.07
CA GLY A 97 -4.72 0.83 -0.78
C GLY A 97 -3.44 0.06 -0.48
N GLY A 98 -3.35 -0.59 0.68
CA GLY A 98 -2.30 -1.55 1.03
C GLY A 98 -2.35 -2.80 0.17
N HIS A 99 -3.56 -3.28 -0.14
CA HIS A 99 -3.76 -4.32 -1.15
C HIS A 99 -3.30 -3.85 -2.53
N LEU A 100 -3.75 -2.67 -2.97
CA LEU A 100 -3.33 -2.10 -4.26
C LEU A 100 -1.79 -1.98 -4.34
N ALA A 101 -1.16 -1.45 -3.30
CA ALA A 101 0.28 -1.32 -3.20
C ALA A 101 1.00 -2.67 -3.26
N ALA A 102 0.49 -3.70 -2.58
CA ALA A 102 1.06 -5.04 -2.58
C ALA A 102 0.94 -5.70 -3.97
N ILE A 103 -0.21 -5.56 -4.65
CA ILE A 103 -0.40 -6.05 -6.03
C ILE A 103 0.56 -5.34 -6.99
N THR A 104 0.68 -4.01 -6.91
CA THR A 104 1.60 -3.23 -7.75
C THR A 104 3.05 -3.63 -7.49
N ALA A 105 3.49 -3.74 -6.23
CA ALA A 105 4.85 -4.12 -5.87
C ALA A 105 5.22 -5.57 -6.22
N THR A 106 4.23 -6.44 -6.44
CA THR A 106 4.43 -7.83 -6.86
C THR A 106 4.20 -8.03 -8.37
N THR A 107 3.90 -6.97 -9.11
CA THR A 107 3.72 -7.02 -10.56
C THR A 107 5.09 -6.90 -11.26
N PRO A 108 5.57 -7.95 -11.97
CA PRO A 108 6.94 -8.01 -12.48
C PRO A 108 7.35 -6.87 -13.42
N GLU A 109 6.40 -6.30 -14.16
CA GLU A 109 6.63 -5.19 -15.10
C GLU A 109 6.95 -3.87 -14.38
N VAL A 110 6.71 -3.80 -13.07
CA VAL A 110 6.86 -2.59 -12.28
C VAL A 110 8.04 -2.77 -11.31
N GLU A 111 9.21 -2.32 -11.75
CA GLU A 111 10.43 -2.29 -10.95
C GLU A 111 10.37 -1.15 -9.92
N LEU A 112 9.66 -1.39 -8.82
CA LEU A 112 9.72 -0.54 -7.62
C LEU A 112 10.95 -0.90 -6.78
N ASP A 113 11.54 0.11 -6.16
CA ASP A 113 12.73 -0.06 -5.32
C ASP A 113 12.36 -0.56 -3.90
N PHE A 114 11.14 -0.27 -3.44
CA PHE A 114 10.65 -0.66 -2.12
C PHE A 114 9.12 -0.55 -2.00
N ALA A 115 8.56 -1.19 -0.97
CA ALA A 115 7.15 -1.04 -0.62
C ALA A 115 6.95 -0.82 0.89
N VAL A 116 5.88 -0.11 1.24
CA VAL A 116 5.42 0.10 2.61
C VAL A 116 3.94 -0.27 2.68
N LEU A 117 3.59 -1.23 3.53
CA LEU A 117 2.24 -1.76 3.64
C LEU A 117 1.74 -1.55 5.06
N SER A 118 0.71 -0.72 5.23
CA SER A 118 0.16 -0.34 6.54
C SER A 118 -1.22 -0.94 6.74
N TYR A 119 -1.35 -1.80 7.76
CA TYR A 119 -2.52 -2.63 8.06
C TYR A 119 -3.21 -3.14 6.76
N PRO A 120 -2.44 -3.74 5.84
CA PRO A 120 -2.89 -3.99 4.50
C PRO A 120 -3.95 -5.09 4.46
N VAL A 121 -4.94 -4.93 3.58
CA VAL A 121 -5.60 -6.10 3.00
C VAL A 121 -4.57 -6.77 2.09
N ILE A 122 -4.46 -8.09 2.15
CA ILE A 122 -3.51 -8.88 1.35
C ILE A 122 -4.24 -9.99 0.62
N SER A 123 -5.08 -10.74 1.33
CA SER A 123 -5.81 -11.86 0.78
C SER A 123 -7.22 -11.43 0.35
N MET A 124 -7.65 -11.91 -0.81
CA MET A 124 -9.05 -11.89 -1.26
C MET A 124 -9.75 -13.23 -0.95
N GLU A 125 -9.05 -14.17 -0.32
CA GLU A 125 -9.56 -15.48 0.07
C GLU A 125 -10.15 -15.45 1.49
N ASP A 126 -11.27 -16.14 1.68
CA ASP A 126 -11.84 -16.38 3.01
C ASP A 126 -10.97 -17.37 3.82
N PRO A 127 -10.93 -17.26 5.16
CA PRO A 127 -11.64 -16.27 5.99
C PRO A 127 -10.81 -15.00 6.27
N THR A 128 -9.68 -14.80 5.58
CA THR A 128 -8.70 -13.75 5.95
C THR A 128 -9.00 -12.40 5.30
N THR A 129 -9.76 -12.41 4.21
CA THR A 129 -10.08 -11.20 3.46
C THR A 129 -10.85 -10.16 4.27
N HIS A 130 -10.74 -8.90 3.87
CA HIS A 130 -11.66 -7.86 4.29
C HIS A 130 -12.89 -7.86 3.37
N PRO A 131 -14.09 -8.24 3.86
CA PRO A 131 -15.25 -8.51 3.01
C PRO A 131 -15.66 -7.31 2.14
N GLY A 132 -15.60 -6.09 2.68
CA GLY A 132 -15.94 -4.88 1.93
C GLY A 132 -14.99 -4.62 0.77
N SER A 133 -13.67 -4.74 1.01
CA SER A 133 -12.66 -4.57 -0.04
C SER A 133 -12.83 -5.63 -1.14
N ARG A 134 -13.07 -6.88 -0.73
CA ARG A 134 -13.32 -7.99 -1.65
C ARG A 134 -14.55 -7.74 -2.51
N GLN A 135 -15.65 -7.34 -1.91
CA GLN A 135 -16.90 -7.10 -2.62
C GLN A 135 -16.78 -5.95 -3.62
N ASN A 136 -16.19 -4.83 -3.19
CA ASN A 136 -16.03 -3.67 -4.05
C ASN A 136 -15.11 -3.95 -5.25
N LEU A 137 -14.01 -4.68 -5.02
CA LEU A 137 -13.06 -4.98 -6.08
C LEU A 137 -13.54 -6.09 -7.01
N LEU A 138 -13.95 -7.23 -6.47
CA LEU A 138 -14.15 -8.48 -7.22
C LEU A 138 -15.61 -8.92 -7.32
N GLY A 139 -16.46 -8.48 -6.39
CA GLY A 139 -17.85 -8.91 -6.28
C GLY A 139 -17.99 -10.39 -5.92
N ASP A 140 -19.25 -10.84 -5.78
CA ASP A 140 -19.58 -12.19 -5.32
C ASP A 140 -19.27 -13.30 -6.34
N LYS A 141 -19.14 -12.94 -7.63
CA LYS A 141 -19.05 -13.89 -8.75
C LYS A 141 -17.64 -14.05 -9.32
N ALA A 142 -16.63 -13.49 -8.67
CA ALA A 142 -15.24 -13.64 -9.11
C ALA A 142 -14.83 -15.12 -9.14
N SER A 143 -14.10 -15.51 -10.19
CA SER A 143 -13.54 -16.87 -10.29
C SER A 143 -12.53 -17.09 -9.17
N LEU A 144 -12.33 -18.36 -8.78
CA LEU A 144 -11.31 -18.73 -7.81
C LEU A 144 -9.92 -18.27 -8.27
N GLU A 145 -9.63 -18.39 -9.58
CA GLU A 145 -8.38 -17.95 -10.17
C GLU A 145 -8.16 -16.44 -9.96
N LEU A 146 -9.18 -15.61 -10.22
CA LEU A 146 -9.07 -14.17 -10.00
C LEU A 146 -8.89 -13.83 -8.52
N VAL A 147 -9.60 -14.53 -7.63
CA VAL A 147 -9.44 -14.36 -6.18
C VAL A 147 -8.01 -14.70 -5.73
N GLN A 148 -7.44 -15.77 -6.26
CA GLN A 148 -6.07 -16.18 -5.96
C GLN A 148 -5.04 -15.23 -6.56
N ASP A 149 -5.25 -14.75 -7.79
CA ASP A 149 -4.37 -13.78 -8.45
C ASP A 149 -4.39 -12.42 -7.75
N MET A 150 -5.56 -12.01 -7.23
CA MET A 150 -5.74 -10.81 -6.43
C MET A 150 -5.47 -11.06 -4.94
N SER A 151 -4.83 -12.16 -4.57
CA SER A 151 -4.32 -12.35 -3.22
C SER A 151 -2.82 -12.14 -3.23
N ALA A 152 -2.37 -10.98 -2.77
CA ALA A 152 -1.01 -10.48 -3.02
C ALA A 152 0.10 -11.41 -2.48
N GLN A 153 -0.18 -12.22 -1.44
CA GLN A 153 0.76 -13.21 -0.94
C GLN A 153 1.09 -14.31 -1.97
N ASN A 154 0.20 -14.58 -2.92
CA ASN A 154 0.40 -15.56 -3.99
C ASN A 154 1.27 -15.01 -5.13
N ARG A 155 1.48 -13.70 -5.19
CA ARG A 155 2.26 -13.00 -6.23
C ARG A 155 3.70 -12.71 -5.82
N VAL A 156 4.04 -12.89 -4.54
CA VAL A 156 5.41 -12.66 -4.07
C VAL A 156 6.38 -13.55 -4.84
N SER A 157 7.49 -12.96 -5.28
CA SER A 157 8.48 -13.62 -6.12
C SER A 157 9.89 -13.15 -5.79
N LYS A 158 10.89 -13.60 -6.57
CA LYS A 158 12.28 -13.16 -6.45
C LYS A 158 12.49 -11.68 -6.81
N THR A 159 11.55 -11.07 -7.54
CA THR A 159 11.62 -9.65 -7.94
C THR A 159 10.88 -8.72 -7.00
N THR A 160 10.09 -9.24 -6.04
CA THR A 160 9.37 -8.41 -5.07
C THR A 160 10.37 -7.55 -4.27
N PRO A 161 10.15 -6.24 -4.15
CA PRO A 161 11.12 -5.35 -3.56
C PRO A 161 11.13 -5.46 -2.03
N PRO A 162 12.19 -4.96 -1.36
CA PRO A 162 12.21 -4.83 0.09
C PRO A 162 10.94 -4.15 0.61
N THR A 163 10.30 -4.77 1.62
CA THR A 163 8.99 -4.30 2.10
C THR A 163 8.99 -4.05 3.60
N PHE A 164 8.51 -2.87 4.02
CA PHE A 164 8.14 -2.61 5.41
C PHE A 164 6.65 -2.89 5.60
N ILE A 165 6.27 -3.63 6.64
CA ILE A 165 4.90 -4.02 6.93
C ILE A 165 4.56 -3.58 8.35
N PHE A 166 3.51 -2.78 8.50
CA PHE A 166 2.96 -2.36 9.78
C PHE A 166 1.55 -2.95 9.97
N HIS A 167 1.21 -3.35 11.20
CA HIS A 167 -0.15 -3.74 11.59
C HIS A 167 -0.37 -3.59 13.12
N THR A 168 -1.61 -3.63 13.57
CA THR A 168 -1.98 -3.88 14.97
C THR A 168 -2.50 -5.30 15.13
N ALA A 169 -2.20 -5.98 16.24
CA ALA A 169 -2.56 -7.40 16.42
C ALA A 169 -4.06 -7.62 16.64
N ASN A 170 -4.75 -6.63 17.22
CA ASN A 170 -6.17 -6.67 17.52
C ASN A 170 -7.03 -5.89 16.52
N ASP A 171 -6.53 -5.66 15.30
CA ASP A 171 -7.28 -5.02 14.23
C ASP A 171 -8.60 -5.75 13.98
N GLY A 172 -9.71 -5.05 14.25
CA GLY A 172 -11.06 -5.61 14.20
C GLY A 172 -11.69 -5.61 12.81
N ALA A 173 -11.07 -4.97 11.81
CA ALA A 173 -11.61 -4.89 10.45
C ALA A 173 -10.78 -5.70 9.45
N VAL A 174 -9.45 -5.56 9.49
CA VAL A 174 -8.53 -6.32 8.64
C VAL A 174 -7.68 -7.20 9.55
N PRO A 175 -7.88 -8.53 9.56
CA PRO A 175 -7.12 -9.39 10.45
C PRO A 175 -5.61 -9.31 10.18
N VAL A 176 -4.80 -9.25 11.23
CA VAL A 176 -3.32 -9.19 11.18
C VAL A 176 -2.70 -10.34 10.36
N GLN A 177 -3.44 -11.44 10.21
CA GLN A 177 -3.14 -12.56 9.33
C GLN A 177 -2.81 -12.10 7.90
N ASN A 178 -3.39 -11.01 7.40
CA ASN A 178 -3.01 -10.43 6.10
C ASN A 178 -1.51 -10.08 6.04
N SER A 179 -1.00 -9.32 7.03
CA SER A 179 0.42 -8.99 7.13
C SER A 179 1.30 -10.22 7.35
N LEU A 180 0.85 -11.17 8.18
CA LEU A 180 1.58 -12.41 8.44
C LEU A 180 1.68 -13.30 7.20
N LEU A 181 0.63 -13.38 6.38
CA LEU A 181 0.63 -14.11 5.10
C LEU A 181 1.65 -13.50 4.14
N PHE A 182 1.64 -12.17 3.98
CA PHE A 182 2.59 -11.51 3.09
C PHE A 182 4.04 -11.66 3.59
N ALA A 183 4.30 -11.45 4.88
CA ALA A 183 5.61 -11.66 5.49
C ALA A 183 6.11 -13.11 5.33
N THR A 184 5.22 -14.09 5.49
CA THR A 184 5.53 -15.51 5.27
C THR A 184 5.91 -15.78 3.81
N ALA A 185 5.19 -15.18 2.87
CA ALA A 185 5.52 -15.28 1.44
C ALA A 185 6.87 -14.62 1.12
N MET A 186 7.14 -13.42 1.67
CA MET A 186 8.44 -12.74 1.54
C MET A 186 9.59 -13.62 2.06
N ALA A 187 9.42 -14.25 3.23
CA ALA A 187 10.39 -15.17 3.80
C ALA A 187 10.63 -16.40 2.90
N ARG A 188 9.56 -16.99 2.34
CA ARG A 188 9.65 -18.15 1.43
C ARG A 188 10.50 -17.86 0.19
N TYR A 189 10.38 -16.64 -0.35
CA TYR A 189 11.17 -16.19 -1.51
C TYR A 189 12.49 -15.52 -1.12
N GLN A 190 12.86 -15.56 0.16
CA GLN A 190 14.09 -14.96 0.69
C GLN A 190 14.23 -13.48 0.35
N ARG A 191 13.11 -12.75 0.39
CA ARG A 191 13.07 -11.31 0.17
C ARG A 191 13.24 -10.57 1.49
N SER A 192 13.90 -9.41 1.45
CA SER A 192 14.06 -8.56 2.63
C SER A 192 12.71 -7.97 3.04
N PHE A 193 12.35 -8.10 4.30
CA PHE A 193 11.19 -7.42 4.85
C PHE A 193 11.43 -7.06 6.32
N GLU A 194 10.68 -6.07 6.80
CA GLU A 194 10.53 -5.79 8.22
C GLU A 194 9.04 -5.81 8.56
N LEU A 195 8.68 -6.50 9.64
CA LEU A 195 7.31 -6.59 10.12
C LEU A 195 7.24 -5.99 11.52
N PHE A 196 6.48 -4.92 11.68
CA PHE A 196 6.21 -4.28 12.95
C PHE A 196 4.73 -4.45 13.31
N VAL A 197 4.46 -5.15 14.41
CA VAL A 197 3.10 -5.39 14.91
C VAL A 197 2.95 -4.80 16.30
N LEU A 198 2.10 -3.78 16.42
CA LEU A 198 1.69 -3.27 17.72
C LEU A 198 0.65 -4.19 18.37
N PRO A 199 0.65 -4.37 19.69
CA PRO A 199 -0.29 -5.28 20.35
C PRO A 199 -1.74 -4.78 20.28
N ASN A 200 -1.95 -3.46 20.31
CA ASN A 200 -3.27 -2.85 20.34
C ASN A 200 -3.36 -1.65 19.41
N GLY A 201 -4.52 -1.45 18.79
CA GLY A 201 -4.91 -0.25 18.05
C GLY A 201 -6.03 -0.56 17.04
N PRO A 202 -7.02 0.33 16.86
CA PRO A 202 -8.10 0.09 15.91
C PRO A 202 -7.59 0.02 14.46
N HIS A 203 -8.43 -0.46 13.54
CA HIS A 203 -8.11 -0.34 12.11
C HIS A 203 -7.99 1.12 11.69
N GLY A 204 -7.10 1.40 10.73
CA GLY A 204 -7.04 2.71 10.10
C GLY A 204 -6.53 3.82 11.02
N ILE A 205 -5.55 3.55 11.90
CA ILE A 205 -4.96 4.59 12.79
C ILE A 205 -4.18 5.67 12.02
N GLY A 206 -3.88 5.45 10.74
CA GLY A 206 -3.11 6.38 9.93
C GLY A 206 -1.68 6.51 10.43
N MET A 207 -1.16 7.74 10.40
CA MET A 207 0.22 8.05 10.75
C MET A 207 0.52 8.02 12.25
N ALA A 208 -0.46 8.32 13.11
CA ALA A 208 -0.32 8.29 14.58
C ALA A 208 0.99 8.92 15.13
N ILE A 209 1.48 10.01 14.51
CA ILE A 209 2.83 10.59 14.74
C ILE A 209 3.06 11.10 16.17
N ASP A 210 1.99 11.38 16.92
CA ASP A 210 2.06 11.93 18.28
C ASP A 210 1.32 11.05 19.30
N ASP A 211 0.93 9.84 18.92
CA ASP A 211 0.23 8.93 19.83
C ASP A 211 1.24 8.12 20.66
N PRO A 212 1.25 8.25 22.00
CA PRO A 212 2.28 7.63 22.84
C PRO A 212 2.25 6.09 22.80
N GLU A 213 1.14 5.48 22.42
CA GLU A 213 0.97 4.03 22.37
C GLU A 213 0.96 3.48 20.93
N LEU A 214 0.55 4.31 19.97
CA LEU A 214 0.32 3.90 18.58
C LEU A 214 1.37 4.43 17.59
N THR A 215 2.40 5.16 18.06
CA THR A 215 3.48 5.64 17.19
C THR A 215 4.26 4.47 16.58
N TRP A 216 4.19 4.34 15.26
CA TRP A 216 4.92 3.33 14.50
C TRP A 216 5.84 3.93 13.42
N THR A 217 5.64 5.20 13.07
CA THR A 217 6.35 5.90 11.99
C THR A 217 7.85 6.07 12.28
N ALA A 218 8.26 6.02 13.55
CA ALA A 218 9.67 6.01 13.93
C ALA A 218 10.40 4.73 13.47
N GLU A 219 9.72 3.58 13.45
CA GLU A 219 10.30 2.33 12.90
C GLU A 219 10.40 2.41 11.38
N LEU A 220 9.38 2.96 10.72
CA LEU A 220 9.44 3.20 9.28
C LEU A 220 10.59 4.15 8.91
N ASP A 221 10.79 5.24 9.67
CA ASP A 221 11.89 6.18 9.45
C ASP A 221 13.26 5.51 9.58
N ARG A 222 13.44 4.70 10.64
CA ARG A 222 14.66 3.89 10.80
C ARG A 222 14.90 2.95 9.62
N TRP A 223 13.85 2.29 9.15
CA TRP A 223 13.94 1.38 8.01
C TRP A 223 14.28 2.12 6.71
N LEU A 224 13.62 3.25 6.43
CA LEU A 224 13.88 4.09 5.26
C LEU A 224 15.33 4.60 5.25
N GLN A 225 15.82 5.09 6.39
CA GLN A 225 17.20 5.58 6.50
C GLN A 225 18.22 4.46 6.31
N ARG A 226 17.96 3.26 6.85
CA ARG A 226 18.89 2.13 6.77
C ARG A 226 18.97 1.49 5.38
N PHE A 227 17.85 1.40 4.67
CA PHE A 227 17.77 0.59 3.44
C PHE A 227 17.55 1.38 2.16
N ILE A 228 16.95 2.58 2.24
CA ILE A 228 16.49 3.31 1.06
C ILE A 228 17.28 4.59 0.85
N ALA A 229 17.48 5.38 1.90
CA ALA A 229 18.18 6.67 1.84
C ALA A 229 19.69 6.57 2.09
N ALA A 230 20.21 5.37 2.38
CA ALA A 230 21.63 5.08 2.50
C ALA A 230 22.35 5.06 1.14
#